data_AF-A0A5B0CQT8-F1
#
_entry.id   AF-A0A5B0CQT8-F1
#
_cell.length_a   1.000
_cell.length_b   1.000
_cell.length_c   1.000
_cell.angle_alpha   90.00
_cell.angle_beta   90.00
_cell.angle_gamma   90.00
#
_symmetry.space_group_name_H-M   'P 1'
#
loop_
_entity.id
_entity.type
_entity.pdbx_description
1 polymer ?
#
loop_
_entity_poly.entity_id
_entity_poly.type
_entity_poly.pdbx_seq_one_letter_code
_entity_poly.pdbx_strand_id
1 'polypeptide(L)'
;MKKIQTALITIIALFLFVPIAQAGTLDDVKFFVDTYYYGDVPKNLNKMTTVDEIIDSLDHYSRYMPAEEYRTYLSAVAFNTPLPKKNVAITKTPTASKHPITSSMLYGNIGYIKIKTFSADLGSQVETHWTKLKKAGATGLIVDLRYNGGGYVESAEQLLGFYQGVTEAYYLSTREGSKMIKPIPTKTKFPKQSYVLVNRYSASSSEIVAASLIDQRAATIVGETTKGKGSVQSFFEFDDGGALKLTIGHFTGPKGLLVHEKGIQPTIKTDPNKELINIHQRLLNDSFNTKKYKKIDNLKNVPTTKTFTVEFTQPMNFKDVKTSRTIELVKLGGVAVPVTFKEKANNTLEIIPNKNLQPGGSYELIIRPGLQNTKGRTVKQGTHTPITVKSAN
;
A
#
# COMPACT_ATOMS: atom_id res chain seq x y z
N MET A 1 42.58 -23.08 -71.70
CA MET A 1 41.84 -24.36 -71.67
C MET A 1 41.82 -24.89 -70.24
N LYS A 2 40.65 -25.34 -69.76
CA LYS A 2 40.40 -25.89 -68.41
C LYS A 2 41.24 -27.16 -68.14
N LYS A 3 41.65 -27.37 -66.87
CA LYS A 3 41.07 -28.39 -65.96
C LYS A 3 41.57 -28.21 -64.52
N ILE A 4 40.61 -28.37 -63.60
CA ILE A 4 40.63 -28.22 -62.13
C ILE A 4 40.76 -29.63 -61.52
N GLN A 5 41.37 -29.74 -60.31
CA GLN A 5 41.06 -30.65 -59.17
C GLN A 5 42.36 -30.99 -58.40
N THR A 6 42.52 -30.98 -57.08
CA THR A 6 41.70 -30.61 -55.91
C THR A 6 42.72 -30.45 -54.77
N ALA A 7 42.80 -29.30 -54.09
CA ALA A 7 43.64 -29.16 -52.89
C ALA A 7 42.81 -29.57 -51.66
N LEU A 8 43.23 -30.64 -51.00
CA LEU A 8 42.64 -31.15 -49.76
C LEU A 8 43.00 -30.16 -48.63
N ILE A 9 42.02 -29.36 -48.21
CA ILE A 9 42.18 -28.43 -47.09
C ILE A 9 42.08 -29.21 -45.78
N THR A 10 43.09 -29.00 -44.96
CA THR A 10 43.37 -29.54 -43.64
C THR A 10 42.18 -29.38 -42.68
N ILE A 11 41.67 -30.50 -42.16
CA ILE A 11 40.87 -30.52 -40.94
C ILE A 11 41.83 -30.74 -39.77
N ILE A 12 42.13 -29.68 -39.04
CA ILE A 12 42.45 -29.77 -37.61
C ILE A 12 41.53 -28.78 -36.92
N ALA A 13 40.42 -29.32 -36.40
CA ALA A 13 39.52 -28.61 -35.51
C ALA A 13 40.25 -28.33 -34.20
N LEU A 14 40.81 -27.13 -34.06
CA LEU A 14 41.24 -26.62 -32.77
C LEU A 14 39.98 -26.06 -32.08
N PHE A 15 39.39 -26.85 -31.19
CA PHE A 15 38.46 -26.36 -30.20
C PHE A 15 39.19 -25.34 -29.31
N LEU A 16 39.02 -24.05 -29.61
CA LEU A 16 39.16 -23.03 -28.57
C LEU A 16 37.81 -22.93 -27.87
N PHE A 17 37.62 -23.86 -26.92
CA PHE A 17 36.69 -23.66 -25.82
C PHE A 17 37.10 -22.35 -25.13
N VAL A 18 36.27 -21.33 -25.21
CA VAL A 18 36.32 -20.22 -24.26
C VAL A 18 35.11 -20.33 -23.35
N PRO A 19 35.20 -20.97 -22.17
CA PRO A 19 34.30 -20.67 -21.08
C PRO A 19 35.09 -19.90 -20.03
N ILE A 20 35.47 -18.65 -20.33
CA ILE A 20 36.22 -17.82 -19.34
C ILE A 20 35.26 -16.95 -18.50
N ALA A 21 34.00 -16.79 -18.89
CA ALA A 21 33.03 -16.10 -18.02
C ALA A 21 32.37 -17.05 -17.00
N GLN A 22 32.06 -18.29 -17.39
CA GLN A 22 31.17 -19.15 -16.59
C GLN A 22 31.83 -19.80 -15.36
N ALA A 23 33.14 -20.06 -15.40
CA ALA A 23 33.87 -20.63 -14.26
C ALA A 23 34.00 -19.63 -13.10
N GLY A 24 34.29 -18.36 -13.41
CA GLY A 24 34.33 -17.28 -12.40
C GLY A 24 32.97 -17.08 -11.74
N THR A 25 31.90 -16.99 -12.54
CA THR A 25 30.53 -16.83 -12.01
C THR A 25 30.11 -18.01 -11.11
N LEU A 26 30.44 -19.26 -11.44
CA LEU A 26 30.08 -20.42 -10.61
C LEU A 26 30.77 -20.38 -9.24
N ASP A 27 32.07 -20.11 -9.22
CA ASP A 27 32.83 -20.05 -7.97
C ASP A 27 32.43 -18.83 -7.12
N ASP A 28 32.15 -17.69 -7.75
CA ASP A 28 31.63 -16.51 -7.06
C ASP A 28 30.23 -16.76 -6.48
N VAL A 29 29.34 -17.44 -7.23
CA VAL A 29 28.02 -17.84 -6.70
C VAL A 29 28.18 -18.77 -5.49
N LYS A 30 29.06 -19.77 -5.55
CA LYS A 30 29.35 -20.64 -4.40
C LYS A 30 29.86 -19.83 -3.21
N PHE A 31 30.78 -18.90 -3.45
CA PHE A 31 31.30 -18.00 -2.41
C PHE A 31 30.18 -17.15 -1.79
N PHE A 32 29.33 -16.51 -2.58
CA PHE A 32 28.25 -15.67 -2.05
C PHE A 32 27.20 -16.48 -1.29
N VAL A 33 26.84 -17.67 -1.78
CA VAL A 33 25.94 -18.58 -1.07
C VAL A 33 26.57 -19.04 0.24
N ASP A 34 27.81 -19.52 0.19
CA ASP A 34 28.52 -19.95 1.40
C ASP A 34 28.82 -18.79 2.34
N THR A 35 28.86 -17.53 1.92
CA THR A 35 29.21 -16.41 2.81
C THR A 35 27.98 -15.71 3.38
N TYR A 36 26.96 -15.48 2.56
CA TYR A 36 25.88 -14.54 2.86
C TYR A 36 24.49 -15.17 2.87
N TYR A 37 24.28 -16.36 2.29
CA TYR A 37 22.95 -16.95 2.23
C TYR A 37 22.40 -17.21 3.63
N TYR A 38 21.18 -16.75 3.86
CA TYR A 38 20.47 -16.93 5.12
C TYR A 38 19.40 -18.01 4.96
N GLY A 39 19.79 -19.23 5.31
CA GLY A 39 19.00 -20.45 5.19
C GLY A 39 19.91 -21.67 5.32
N ASP A 40 19.38 -22.85 4.99
CA ASP A 40 20.18 -24.07 4.98
C ASP A 40 21.08 -24.07 3.73
N VAL A 41 22.39 -23.87 3.93
CA VAL A 41 23.38 -23.99 2.85
C VAL A 41 23.50 -25.46 2.44
N PRO A 42 23.40 -25.80 1.14
CA PRO A 42 23.51 -27.19 0.67
C PRO A 42 24.85 -27.82 1.07
N LYS A 43 24.82 -28.98 1.73
CA LYS A 43 26.05 -29.69 2.15
C LYS A 43 26.96 -30.09 0.99
N ASN A 44 26.40 -30.23 -0.21
CA ASN A 44 27.10 -30.57 -1.44
C ASN A 44 27.40 -29.34 -2.32
N LEU A 45 27.29 -28.10 -1.81
CA LEU A 45 27.52 -26.86 -2.58
C LEU A 45 28.81 -26.89 -3.42
N ASN A 46 29.92 -27.34 -2.82
CA ASN A 46 31.21 -27.43 -3.50
C ASN A 46 31.25 -28.44 -4.66
N LYS A 47 30.35 -29.43 -4.66
CA LYS A 47 30.24 -30.47 -5.69
C LYS A 47 29.27 -30.09 -6.82
N MET A 48 28.43 -29.08 -6.63
CA MET A 48 27.50 -28.60 -7.64
C MET A 48 28.28 -28.00 -8.82
N THR A 49 27.82 -28.29 -10.04
CA THR A 49 28.57 -27.97 -11.27
C THR A 49 27.92 -26.88 -12.12
N THR A 50 26.72 -26.44 -11.77
CA THR A 50 26.01 -25.36 -12.46
C THR A 50 25.41 -24.35 -11.48
N VAL A 51 25.21 -23.11 -11.93
CA VAL A 51 24.53 -22.07 -11.14
C VAL A 51 23.07 -22.45 -10.88
N ASP A 52 22.38 -23.02 -11.87
CA ASP A 52 20.98 -23.43 -11.72
C ASP A 52 20.80 -24.49 -10.63
N GLU A 53 21.71 -25.47 -10.55
CA GLU A 53 21.70 -26.49 -9.48
C GLU A 53 21.83 -25.84 -8.09
N ILE A 54 22.67 -24.81 -7.97
CA ILE A 54 22.81 -24.05 -6.72
C ILE A 54 21.51 -23.31 -6.42
N ILE A 55 21.00 -22.51 -7.37
CA ILE A 55 19.79 -21.68 -7.17
C ILE A 55 18.56 -22.52 -6.83
N ASP A 56 18.35 -23.64 -7.51
CA ASP A 56 17.21 -24.54 -7.29
C ASP A 56 17.21 -25.17 -5.89
N SER A 57 18.37 -25.17 -5.22
CA SER A 57 18.52 -25.66 -3.84
C SER A 57 18.31 -24.59 -2.77
N LEU A 58 18.13 -23.32 -3.16
CA LEU A 58 17.89 -22.19 -2.26
C LEU A 58 16.39 -21.87 -2.14
N ASP A 59 16.07 -20.80 -1.42
CA ASP A 59 14.71 -20.29 -1.31
C ASP A 59 14.22 -19.64 -2.61
N HIS A 60 12.90 -19.60 -2.82
CA HIS A 60 12.27 -19.09 -4.05
C HIS A 60 12.49 -17.60 -4.37
N TYR A 61 13.11 -16.83 -3.47
CA TYR A 61 13.47 -15.43 -3.68
C TYR A 61 14.92 -15.27 -4.15
N SER A 62 15.74 -16.30 -3.98
CA SER A 62 17.11 -16.36 -4.46
C SER A 62 17.11 -16.81 -5.93
N ARG A 63 17.87 -16.10 -6.78
CA ARG A 63 17.98 -16.40 -8.21
C ARG A 63 19.19 -15.75 -8.86
N TYR A 64 19.73 -16.41 -9.85
CA TYR A 64 20.68 -15.82 -10.79
C TYR A 64 19.93 -15.08 -11.90
N MET A 65 20.48 -13.96 -12.36
CA MET A 65 19.99 -13.18 -13.49
C MET A 65 21.14 -12.92 -14.46
N PRO A 66 21.07 -13.45 -15.69
CA PRO A 66 21.99 -13.07 -16.75
C PRO A 66 21.92 -11.56 -17.04
N ALA A 67 22.96 -11.00 -17.66
CA ALA A 67 23.10 -9.57 -17.86
C ALA A 67 21.89 -8.87 -18.51
N GLU A 68 21.28 -9.48 -19.53
CA GLU A 68 20.09 -8.92 -20.18
C GLU A 68 18.88 -8.89 -19.24
N GLU A 69 18.70 -9.95 -18.46
CA GLU A 69 17.61 -10.06 -17.50
C GLU A 69 17.83 -9.08 -16.34
N TYR A 70 19.04 -8.98 -15.81
CA TYR A 70 19.36 -8.04 -14.73
C TYR A 70 19.19 -6.60 -15.18
N ARG A 71 19.65 -6.24 -16.39
CA ARG A 71 19.40 -4.91 -16.97
C ARG A 71 17.92 -4.63 -17.14
N THR A 72 17.14 -5.61 -17.58
CA THR A 72 15.67 -5.48 -17.70
C THR A 72 15.04 -5.28 -16.33
N TYR A 73 15.48 -6.03 -15.32
CA TYR A 73 15.07 -5.86 -13.94
C TYR A 73 15.38 -4.45 -13.42
N LEU A 74 16.61 -3.97 -13.57
CA LEU A 74 16.99 -2.61 -13.19
C LEU A 74 16.16 -1.55 -13.90
N SER A 75 15.85 -1.74 -15.19
CA SER A 75 14.99 -0.80 -15.93
C SER A 75 13.53 -0.77 -15.43
N ALA A 76 13.07 -1.87 -14.83
CA ALA A 76 11.74 -1.97 -14.25
C ALA A 76 11.69 -1.45 -12.80
N VAL A 77 12.81 -1.47 -12.06
CA VAL A 77 12.89 -1.12 -10.63
C VAL A 77 13.50 0.28 -10.39
N ALA A 78 14.39 0.75 -11.24
CA ALA A 78 15.07 2.04 -11.12
C ALA A 78 14.40 3.09 -12.03
N PHE A 79 13.73 4.07 -11.41
CA PHE A 79 13.63 5.40 -12.01
C PHE A 79 14.73 6.28 -11.39
N ASN A 80 15.56 6.89 -12.25
CA ASN A 80 16.55 7.97 -12.04
C ASN A 80 18.08 7.70 -11.99
N THR A 81 18.60 6.59 -12.49
CA THR A 81 20.04 6.50 -12.83
C THR A 81 20.24 6.44 -14.35
N PRO A 82 21.10 7.29 -14.95
CA PRO A 82 21.35 7.23 -16.38
C PRO A 82 22.11 5.94 -16.71
N LEU A 83 21.48 5.06 -17.48
CA LEU A 83 22.13 3.86 -18.03
C LEU A 83 23.24 4.27 -19.02
N PRO A 84 24.39 3.56 -19.06
CA PRO A 84 25.36 3.74 -20.11
C PRO A 84 24.72 3.39 -21.46
N LYS A 85 24.71 4.35 -22.39
CA LYS A 85 24.04 4.24 -23.69
C LYS A 85 24.68 3.15 -24.55
N LYS A 86 23.91 2.12 -24.91
CA LYS A 86 24.11 1.37 -26.16
C LYS A 86 22.75 1.09 -26.80
N ASN A 87 22.64 1.47 -28.08
CA ASN A 87 21.40 1.46 -28.86
C ASN A 87 20.86 0.03 -29.01
N VAL A 88 19.76 -0.30 -28.33
CA VAL A 88 18.93 -1.47 -28.63
C VAL A 88 17.46 -1.05 -28.50
N ALA A 89 16.66 -1.40 -29.51
CA ALA A 89 15.24 -1.09 -29.57
C ALA A 89 14.50 -1.76 -28.40
N ILE A 90 13.86 -0.96 -27.55
CA ILE A 90 13.13 -1.41 -26.35
C ILE A 90 11.71 -1.78 -26.77
N THR A 91 11.41 -3.08 -26.84
CA THR A 91 10.04 -3.61 -26.90
C THR A 91 9.33 -3.35 -25.57
N LYS A 92 8.07 -2.89 -25.64
CA LYS A 92 7.26 -2.32 -24.55
C LYS A 92 7.37 -3.06 -23.20
N THR A 93 8.12 -2.46 -22.27
CA THR A 93 8.20 -2.81 -20.84
C THR A 93 6.90 -2.43 -20.11
N PRO A 94 6.46 -3.17 -19.07
CA PRO A 94 5.34 -2.77 -18.23
C PRO A 94 5.66 -1.43 -17.54
N THR A 95 4.85 -0.41 -17.80
CA THR A 95 5.02 0.93 -17.25
C THR A 95 4.78 0.93 -15.74
N ALA A 96 5.85 1.06 -14.96
CA ALA A 96 5.75 1.36 -13.53
C ALA A 96 4.98 2.69 -13.31
N SER A 97 4.17 2.73 -12.25
CA SER A 97 3.17 3.78 -12.05
C SER A 97 3.83 5.15 -11.88
N LYS A 98 3.57 6.08 -12.81
CA LYS A 98 4.06 7.47 -12.82
C LYS A 98 3.82 8.25 -11.51
N HIS A 99 2.91 7.77 -10.65
CA HIS A 99 2.60 8.33 -9.34
C HIS A 99 2.41 7.19 -8.32
N PRO A 100 3.46 6.80 -7.56
CA PRO A 100 3.38 5.70 -6.60
C PRO A 100 2.53 6.06 -5.38
N ILE A 101 2.32 7.35 -5.13
CA ILE A 101 1.51 7.87 -4.01
C ILE A 101 0.35 8.71 -4.54
N THR A 102 -0.83 8.54 -3.94
CA THR A 102 -1.97 9.44 -4.13
C THR A 102 -2.56 9.83 -2.78
N SER A 103 -3.24 10.98 -2.74
CA SER A 103 -3.90 11.44 -1.52
C SER A 103 -5.24 12.11 -1.79
N SER A 104 -6.19 11.95 -0.86
CA SER A 104 -7.47 12.66 -0.89
C SER A 104 -7.94 13.02 0.52
N MET A 105 -8.80 14.03 0.63
CA MET A 105 -9.56 14.30 1.84
C MET A 105 -10.83 13.46 1.80
N LEU A 106 -11.05 12.64 2.83
CA LEU A 106 -12.33 11.99 3.06
C LEU A 106 -13.19 12.91 3.94
N TYR A 107 -14.50 12.64 3.95
CA TYR A 107 -15.42 13.34 4.83
C TYR A 107 -14.97 13.21 6.31
N GLY A 108 -15.28 14.22 7.14
CA GLY A 108 -14.91 14.21 8.55
C GLY A 108 -13.46 14.59 8.84
N ASN A 109 -12.79 15.31 7.93
CA ASN A 109 -11.41 15.79 8.06
C ASN A 109 -10.40 14.64 8.18
N ILE A 110 -10.60 13.58 7.42
CA ILE A 110 -9.75 12.40 7.44
C ILE A 110 -8.87 12.42 6.19
N GLY A 111 -7.57 12.61 6.38
CA GLY A 111 -6.59 12.46 5.33
C GLY A 111 -6.47 11.00 4.91
N TYR A 112 -6.44 10.74 3.61
CA TYR A 112 -6.18 9.42 3.05
C TYR A 112 -4.97 9.48 2.15
N ILE A 113 -3.97 8.63 2.40
CA ILE A 113 -2.77 8.50 1.59
C ILE A 113 -2.67 7.05 1.13
N LYS A 114 -2.63 6.81 -0.18
CA LYS A 114 -2.40 5.47 -0.74
C LYS A 114 -0.99 5.37 -1.29
N ILE A 115 -0.27 4.34 -0.88
CA ILE A 115 1.09 4.05 -1.33
C ILE A 115 1.04 2.73 -2.08
N LYS A 116 1.22 2.78 -3.41
CA LYS A 116 1.18 1.60 -4.27
C LYS A 116 2.45 0.75 -4.20
N THR A 117 3.60 1.40 -3.98
CA THR A 117 4.92 0.78 -3.89
C THR A 117 5.84 1.66 -3.05
N PHE A 118 6.86 1.08 -2.42
CA PHE A 118 7.90 1.81 -1.72
C PHE A 118 8.98 2.27 -2.70
N SER A 119 8.82 3.48 -3.28
CA SER A 119 9.81 4.11 -4.16
C SER A 119 10.92 4.82 -3.39
N ALA A 120 12.10 4.99 -4.00
CA ALA A 120 13.26 5.61 -3.35
C ALA A 120 12.98 7.02 -2.79
N ASP A 121 12.07 7.78 -3.41
CA ASP A 121 11.66 9.13 -3.02
C ASP A 121 10.40 9.17 -2.14
N LEU A 122 9.97 8.04 -1.58
CA LEU A 122 8.71 7.93 -0.82
C LEU A 122 8.63 8.92 0.33
N GLY A 123 9.71 9.12 1.09
CA GLY A 123 9.70 10.03 2.24
C GLY A 123 9.27 11.46 1.86
N SER A 124 9.84 12.03 0.81
CA SER A 124 9.52 13.40 0.36
C SER A 124 8.12 13.50 -0.25
N GLN A 125 7.67 12.47 -0.98
CA GLN A 125 6.31 12.41 -1.52
C GLN A 125 5.27 12.35 -0.37
N VAL A 126 5.49 11.49 0.63
CA VAL A 126 4.60 11.39 1.80
C VAL A 126 4.52 12.71 2.55
N GLU A 127 5.64 13.39 2.78
CA GLU A 127 5.66 14.70 3.43
C GLU A 127 4.85 15.74 2.66
N THR A 128 5.00 15.77 1.33
CA THR A 128 4.26 16.67 0.44
C THR A 128 2.74 16.43 0.53
N HIS A 129 2.33 15.16 0.39
CA HIS A 129 0.92 14.77 0.44
C HIS A 129 0.30 15.04 1.81
N TRP A 130 1.00 14.70 2.90
CA TRP A 130 0.51 14.93 4.26
C TRP A 130 0.44 16.42 4.59
N THR A 131 1.43 17.22 4.23
CA THR A 131 1.42 18.67 4.45
C THR A 131 0.24 19.32 3.74
N LYS A 132 -0.07 18.90 2.50
CA LYS A 132 -1.24 19.37 1.76
C LYS A 132 -2.55 19.03 2.49
N LEU A 133 -2.71 17.78 2.93
CA LEU A 133 -3.91 17.35 3.66
C LEU A 133 -4.07 18.08 5.00
N LYS A 134 -2.97 18.26 5.74
CA LYS A 134 -2.96 19.00 7.00
C LYS A 134 -3.36 20.46 6.81
N LYS A 135 -2.83 21.14 5.78
CA LYS A 135 -3.24 22.51 5.41
C LYS A 135 -4.72 22.59 5.04
N ALA A 136 -5.28 21.53 4.45
CA ALA A 136 -6.70 21.42 4.15
C ALA A 136 -7.57 21.03 5.37
N GLY A 137 -6.98 20.90 6.56
CA GLY A 137 -7.70 20.67 7.82
C GLY A 137 -7.79 19.21 8.28
N ALA A 138 -6.99 18.29 7.72
CA ALA A 138 -6.99 16.89 8.15
C ALA A 138 -6.57 16.75 9.62
N THR A 139 -7.37 16.06 10.41
CA THR A 139 -7.12 15.74 11.83
C THR A 139 -6.94 14.24 12.05
N GLY A 140 -7.54 13.40 11.22
CA GLY A 140 -7.31 11.95 11.17
C GLY A 140 -6.47 11.54 9.95
N LEU A 141 -5.85 10.36 10.00
CA LEU A 141 -5.07 9.81 8.89
C LEU A 141 -5.35 8.32 8.69
N ILE A 142 -5.55 7.94 7.43
CA ILE A 142 -5.53 6.56 6.95
C ILE A 142 -4.43 6.43 5.89
N VAL A 143 -3.51 5.50 6.08
CA VAL A 143 -2.49 5.11 5.09
C VAL A 143 -2.89 3.77 4.48
N ASP A 144 -3.03 3.69 3.16
CA ASP A 144 -3.41 2.47 2.45
C ASP A 144 -2.18 1.80 1.81
N LEU A 145 -1.82 0.63 2.35
CA LEU A 145 -0.78 -0.27 1.86
C LEU A 145 -1.38 -1.55 1.25
N ARG A 146 -2.70 -1.62 1.04
CA ARG A 146 -3.33 -2.76 0.34
C ARG A 146 -2.76 -2.86 -1.07
N TYR A 147 -2.46 -4.10 -1.48
CA TYR A 147 -1.84 -4.41 -2.78
C TYR A 147 -0.44 -3.82 -2.98
N ASN A 148 0.23 -3.39 -1.91
CA ASN A 148 1.61 -2.91 -1.96
C ASN A 148 2.59 -4.06 -1.64
N GLY A 149 3.22 -4.60 -2.67
CA GLY A 149 4.18 -5.71 -2.57
C GLY A 149 5.53 -5.36 -1.93
N GLY A 150 5.72 -4.12 -1.48
CA GLY A 150 6.96 -3.62 -0.88
C GLY A 150 7.71 -2.67 -1.81
N GLY A 151 9.04 -2.74 -1.78
CA GLY A 151 9.95 -1.89 -2.54
C GLY A 151 11.22 -1.65 -1.74
N TYR A 152 11.76 -0.44 -1.77
CA TYR A 152 12.95 -0.10 -1.00
C TYR A 152 12.67 -0.21 0.51
N VAL A 153 13.60 -0.84 1.24
CA VAL A 153 13.50 -1.03 2.70
C VAL A 153 13.71 0.29 3.44
N GLU A 154 14.67 1.10 3.00
CA GLU A 154 14.92 2.44 3.55
C GLU A 154 13.65 3.31 3.50
N SER A 155 12.85 3.20 2.44
CA SER A 155 11.58 3.91 2.34
C SER A 155 10.57 3.50 3.42
N ALA A 156 10.59 2.26 3.91
CA ALA A 156 9.81 1.87 5.08
C ALA A 156 10.34 2.52 6.36
N GLU A 157 11.66 2.61 6.53
CA GLU A 157 12.30 3.32 7.65
C GLU A 157 11.93 4.81 7.66
N GLN A 158 11.90 5.45 6.48
CA GLN A 158 11.44 6.82 6.28
C GLN A 158 9.96 6.98 6.63
N LEU A 159 9.08 6.09 6.14
CA LEU A 159 7.64 6.14 6.44
C LEU A 159 7.38 5.98 7.95
N LEU A 160 8.10 5.08 8.60
CA LEU A 160 8.05 4.88 10.05
C LEU A 160 8.46 6.13 10.83
N GLY A 161 9.39 6.91 10.27
CA GLY A 161 9.79 8.21 10.80
C GLY A 161 8.67 9.23 10.95
N PHE A 162 7.55 9.11 10.23
CA PHE A 162 6.39 10.01 10.36
C PHE A 162 5.51 9.67 11.58
N TYR A 163 5.53 8.43 12.07
CA TYR A 163 4.69 8.01 13.18
C TYR A 163 5.27 8.46 14.52
N GLN A 164 4.38 8.81 15.45
CA GLN A 164 4.78 9.21 16.80
C GLN A 164 5.08 7.97 17.66
N GLY A 165 6.13 8.02 18.47
CA GLY A 165 6.49 6.93 19.39
C GLY A 165 7.18 5.73 18.75
N VAL A 166 7.48 5.78 17.45
CA VAL A 166 8.32 4.78 16.79
C VAL A 166 9.79 5.11 17.03
N THR A 167 10.50 4.21 17.70
CA THR A 167 11.94 4.32 18.00
C THR A 167 12.77 3.27 17.28
N GLU A 168 12.16 2.13 16.95
CA GLU A 168 12.81 1.03 16.24
C GLU A 168 11.98 0.65 15.00
N ALA A 169 12.63 0.40 13.87
CA ALA A 169 11.96 0.01 12.63
C ALA A 169 11.69 -1.49 12.62
N TYR A 170 12.74 -2.31 12.62
CA TYR A 170 12.64 -3.76 12.59
C TYR A 170 13.94 -4.40 13.13
N TYR A 171 13.86 -5.67 13.50
CA TYR A 171 15.03 -6.46 13.85
C TYR A 171 15.46 -7.29 12.64
N LEU A 172 16.71 -7.14 12.21
CA LEU A 172 17.28 -7.88 11.09
C LEU A 172 18.20 -8.97 11.62
N SER A 173 17.99 -10.21 11.18
CA SER A 173 18.89 -11.34 11.42
C SER A 173 19.53 -11.74 10.10
N THR A 174 20.86 -11.68 10.04
CA THR A 174 21.68 -12.14 8.93
C THR A 174 22.66 -13.19 9.43
N ARG A 175 23.48 -13.74 8.53
CA ARG A 175 24.53 -14.70 8.91
C ARG A 175 25.65 -14.07 9.74
N GLU A 176 25.91 -12.77 9.56
CA GLU A 176 26.93 -12.02 10.31
C GLU A 176 26.48 -11.67 11.73
N GLY A 177 25.19 -11.83 12.03
CA GLY A 177 24.62 -11.52 13.32
C GLY A 177 23.26 -10.86 13.20
N SER A 178 22.85 -10.15 14.24
CA SER A 178 21.55 -9.50 14.26
C SER A 178 21.64 -8.06 14.72
N LYS A 179 20.78 -7.20 14.18
CA LYS A 179 20.80 -5.76 14.43
C LYS A 179 19.38 -5.19 14.49
N MET A 180 19.16 -4.33 15.47
CA MET A 180 17.99 -3.46 15.50
C MET A 180 18.20 -2.27 14.56
N ILE A 181 17.30 -2.10 13.60
CA ILE A 181 17.31 -0.99 12.65
C ILE A 181 16.39 0.10 13.14
N LYS A 182 16.81 1.36 13.02
CA LYS A 182 16.06 2.54 13.47
C LYS A 182 15.27 3.18 12.32
N PRO A 183 14.14 3.85 12.61
CA PRO A 183 13.47 4.67 11.61
C PRO A 183 14.33 5.86 11.20
N ILE A 184 14.17 6.34 9.97
CA ILE A 184 14.79 7.59 9.52
C ILE A 184 13.91 8.75 9.99
N PRO A 185 14.39 9.61 10.92
CA PRO A 185 13.53 10.60 11.56
C PRO A 185 13.15 11.74 10.61
N THR A 186 11.92 12.26 10.77
CA THR A 186 11.47 13.51 10.14
C THR A 186 10.82 14.44 11.18
N LYS A 187 10.88 15.75 10.92
CA LYS A 187 10.20 16.78 11.71
C LYS A 187 8.69 16.72 11.55
N THR A 188 8.22 16.28 10.37
CA THR A 188 6.80 16.17 10.08
C THR A 188 6.25 14.89 10.69
N LYS A 189 5.21 15.01 11.53
CA LYS A 189 4.57 13.86 12.19
C LYS A 189 3.11 13.69 11.78
N PHE A 190 2.68 12.44 11.70
CA PHE A 190 1.29 12.03 11.58
C PHE A 190 0.54 12.21 12.90
N PRO A 191 -0.80 12.30 12.89
CA PRO A 191 -1.60 12.32 14.11
C PRO A 191 -1.44 11.00 14.87
N LYS A 192 -1.52 11.07 16.20
CA LYS A 192 -1.41 9.89 17.08
C LYS A 192 -2.45 8.82 16.73
N GLN A 193 -3.67 9.25 16.40
CA GLN A 193 -4.70 8.36 15.88
C GLN A 193 -4.55 8.24 14.36
N SER A 194 -3.84 7.21 13.92
CA SER A 194 -3.66 6.85 12.52
C SER A 194 -3.92 5.36 12.29
N TYR A 195 -4.40 5.05 11.09
CA TYR A 195 -4.75 3.69 10.69
C TYR A 195 -3.97 3.30 9.43
N VAL A 196 -3.53 2.05 9.36
CA VAL A 196 -2.86 1.51 8.18
C VAL A 196 -3.69 0.36 7.62
N LEU A 197 -4.10 0.46 6.36
CA LEU A 197 -4.83 -0.58 5.67
C LEU A 197 -3.85 -1.55 5.02
N VAL A 198 -4.04 -2.85 5.26
CA VAL A 198 -3.25 -3.93 4.66
C VAL A 198 -4.15 -5.03 4.14
N ASN A 199 -3.65 -5.82 3.19
CA ASN A 199 -4.34 -7.03 2.75
C ASN A 199 -3.35 -8.17 2.45
N ARG A 200 -3.87 -9.31 2.00
CA ARG A 200 -3.07 -10.50 1.62
C ARG A 200 -2.02 -10.30 0.52
N TYR A 201 -2.03 -9.14 -0.15
CA TYR A 201 -1.05 -8.75 -1.16
C TYR A 201 -0.05 -7.70 -0.64
N SER A 202 -0.26 -7.17 0.56
CA SER A 202 0.73 -6.34 1.25
C SER A 202 1.92 -7.23 1.63
N ALA A 203 3.14 -6.86 1.21
CA ALA A 203 4.33 -7.68 1.41
C ALA A 203 5.59 -6.86 1.72
N SER A 204 6.64 -7.51 2.24
CA SER A 204 8.00 -6.96 2.38
C SER A 204 8.02 -5.62 3.16
N SER A 205 8.47 -4.51 2.57
CA SER A 205 8.46 -3.18 3.21
C SER A 205 7.12 -2.78 3.83
N SER A 206 5.98 -3.19 3.23
CA SER A 206 4.66 -2.98 3.83
C SER A 206 4.51 -3.71 5.17
N GLU A 207 5.10 -4.90 5.29
CA GLU A 207 5.06 -5.75 6.48
C GLU A 207 6.04 -5.29 7.55
N ILE A 208 7.21 -4.72 7.17
CA ILE A 208 8.10 -3.99 8.09
C ILE A 208 7.31 -2.89 8.79
N VAL A 209 6.60 -2.06 8.03
CA VAL A 209 5.79 -0.96 8.58
C VAL A 209 4.70 -1.50 9.49
N ALA A 210 3.94 -2.50 9.04
CA ALA A 210 2.85 -3.07 9.82
C ALA A 210 3.36 -3.70 11.14
N ALA A 211 4.45 -4.48 11.10
CA ALA A 211 5.02 -5.12 12.27
C ALA A 211 5.53 -4.10 13.30
N SER A 212 6.29 -3.11 12.83
CA SER A 212 6.84 -2.03 13.65
C SER A 212 5.77 -1.25 14.40
N LEU A 213 4.69 -0.89 13.69
CA LEU A 213 3.59 -0.11 14.26
C LEU A 213 2.77 -0.90 15.27
N ILE A 214 2.58 -2.21 15.07
CA ILE A 214 1.91 -3.09 16.05
C ILE A 214 2.75 -3.19 17.32
N ASP A 215 4.03 -3.55 17.19
CA ASP A 215 4.91 -3.78 18.34
C ASP A 215 5.03 -2.54 19.22
N GLN A 216 5.04 -1.36 18.60
CA GLN A 216 5.18 -0.09 19.31
C GLN A 216 3.84 0.61 19.60
N ARG A 217 2.71 0.01 19.21
CA ARG A 217 1.36 0.58 19.38
C ARG A 217 1.25 2.00 18.81
N ALA A 218 1.96 2.27 17.72
CA ALA A 218 2.09 3.60 17.12
C ALA A 218 0.97 3.91 16.10
N ALA A 219 0.34 2.88 15.55
CA ALA A 219 -0.84 2.98 14.69
C ALA A 219 -1.69 1.70 14.79
N THR A 220 -2.93 1.75 14.32
CA THR A 220 -3.80 0.57 14.24
C THR A 220 -3.76 -0.03 12.84
N ILE A 221 -3.43 -1.32 12.73
CA ILE A 221 -3.44 -2.04 11.45
C ILE A 221 -4.82 -2.63 11.20
N VAL A 222 -5.36 -2.44 9.99
CA VAL A 222 -6.73 -2.83 9.61
C VAL A 222 -6.72 -3.61 8.30
N GLY A 223 -7.41 -4.75 8.24
CA GLY A 223 -7.70 -5.43 6.98
C GLY A 223 -7.58 -6.95 7.03
N GLU A 224 -6.84 -7.53 6.09
CA GLU A 224 -6.55 -8.98 6.02
C GLU A 224 -5.12 -9.26 6.51
N THR A 225 -4.82 -10.52 6.86
CA THR A 225 -3.43 -10.96 7.11
C THR A 225 -2.57 -10.70 5.87
N THR A 226 -1.36 -10.19 6.05
CA THR A 226 -0.43 -9.86 4.94
C THR A 226 0.26 -11.11 4.35
N LYS A 227 1.09 -10.91 3.32
CA LYS A 227 1.64 -12.00 2.50
C LYS A 227 2.59 -12.96 3.22
N GLY A 228 3.36 -12.48 4.21
CA GLY A 228 4.36 -13.25 4.93
C GLY A 228 5.76 -13.21 4.31
N LYS A 229 6.12 -12.16 3.57
CA LYS A 229 7.46 -12.02 3.00
C LYS A 229 8.39 -11.32 4.00
N GLY A 230 8.90 -12.10 4.96
CA GLY A 230 9.84 -11.65 5.99
C GLY A 230 11.32 -11.71 5.61
N SER A 231 11.66 -11.94 4.34
CA SER A 231 13.04 -12.11 3.84
C SER A 231 13.60 -10.84 3.22
N VAL A 232 14.89 -10.58 3.41
CA VAL A 232 15.65 -9.50 2.77
C VAL A 232 16.57 -10.08 1.72
N GLN A 233 16.55 -9.51 0.52
CA GLN A 233 17.44 -9.89 -0.58
C GLN A 233 18.51 -8.82 -0.84
N SER A 234 19.72 -9.26 -1.19
CA SER A 234 20.78 -8.42 -1.75
C SER A 234 21.06 -8.82 -3.20
N PHE A 235 21.66 -7.91 -3.97
CA PHE A 235 22.18 -8.18 -5.31
C PHE A 235 23.69 -8.21 -5.25
N PHE A 236 24.29 -9.26 -5.81
CA PHE A 236 25.72 -9.40 -6.03
C PHE A 236 25.94 -9.37 -7.54
N GLU A 237 26.52 -8.28 -8.04
CA GLU A 237 26.76 -8.08 -9.47
C GLU A 237 28.05 -8.78 -9.88
N PHE A 238 28.07 -9.33 -11.09
CA PHE A 238 29.22 -10.01 -11.68
C PHE A 238 29.82 -9.19 -12.82
N ASP A 239 31.08 -9.44 -13.15
CA ASP A 239 31.80 -8.73 -14.22
C ASP A 239 31.18 -8.94 -15.61
N ASP A 240 30.44 -10.04 -15.81
CA ASP A 240 29.70 -10.31 -17.04
C ASP A 240 28.42 -9.45 -17.19
N GLY A 241 28.10 -8.64 -16.17
CA GLY A 241 26.93 -7.78 -16.10
C GLY A 241 25.67 -8.48 -15.55
N GLY A 242 25.75 -9.77 -15.20
CA GLY A 242 24.72 -10.49 -14.48
C GLY A 242 24.66 -10.14 -13.00
N ALA A 243 23.69 -10.69 -12.29
CA ALA A 243 23.59 -10.54 -10.84
C ALA A 243 22.96 -11.76 -10.16
N LEU A 244 23.47 -12.09 -8.97
CA LEU A 244 22.86 -13.01 -8.03
C LEU A 244 22.00 -12.21 -7.06
N LYS A 245 20.70 -12.44 -7.09
CA LYS A 245 19.80 -12.00 -6.04
C LYS A 245 19.74 -13.09 -4.99
N LEU A 246 20.13 -12.79 -3.75
CA LEU A 246 20.27 -13.78 -2.69
C LEU A 246 19.56 -13.32 -1.43
N THR A 247 18.84 -14.22 -0.76
CA THR A 247 18.32 -13.96 0.59
C THR A 247 19.47 -13.92 1.59
N ILE A 248 19.67 -12.76 2.22
CA ILE A 248 20.78 -12.51 3.15
C ILE A 248 20.33 -12.37 4.60
N GLY A 249 19.01 -12.43 4.85
CA GLY A 249 18.48 -12.31 6.19
C GLY A 249 16.97 -12.34 6.27
N HIS A 250 16.46 -12.50 7.48
CA HIS A 250 15.05 -12.37 7.81
C HIS A 250 14.84 -11.18 8.75
N PHE A 251 13.65 -10.56 8.68
CA PHE A 251 13.25 -9.50 9.60
C PHE A 251 12.03 -9.89 10.45
N THR A 252 11.98 -9.32 11.65
CA THR A 252 10.81 -9.33 12.53
C THR A 252 10.43 -7.91 12.94
N GLY A 253 9.26 -7.74 13.53
CA GLY A 253 8.98 -6.52 14.29
C GLY A 253 9.97 -6.31 15.43
N PRO A 254 10.11 -5.08 15.96
CA PRO A 254 11.05 -4.75 17.04
C PRO A 254 10.91 -5.57 18.34
N LYS A 255 9.72 -6.15 18.59
CA LYS A 255 9.45 -7.03 19.74
C LYS A 255 9.35 -8.50 19.33
N GLY A 256 9.92 -8.86 18.17
CA GLY A 256 9.98 -10.24 17.69
C GLY A 256 8.72 -10.70 16.96
N LEU A 257 7.85 -9.79 16.51
CA LEU A 257 6.68 -10.17 15.72
C LEU A 257 7.12 -10.81 14.41
N LEU A 258 6.89 -12.12 14.28
CA LEU A 258 7.33 -12.92 13.15
C LEU A 258 6.53 -12.57 11.88
N VAL A 259 7.25 -12.29 10.79
CA VAL A 259 6.67 -11.95 9.48
C VAL A 259 6.76 -13.13 8.52
N HIS A 260 7.94 -13.76 8.44
CA HIS A 260 8.24 -14.81 7.47
C HIS A 260 7.22 -15.96 7.55
N GLU A 261 6.65 -16.32 6.40
CA GLU A 261 5.63 -17.37 6.18
C GLU A 261 4.28 -17.20 6.91
N LYS A 262 4.19 -16.30 7.91
CA LYS A 262 2.97 -16.06 8.68
C LYS A 262 2.19 -14.84 8.22
N GLY A 263 2.91 -13.81 7.79
CA GLY A 263 2.34 -12.48 7.60
C GLY A 263 1.94 -11.81 8.91
N ILE A 264 1.56 -10.55 8.79
CA ILE A 264 1.11 -9.69 9.88
C ILE A 264 -0.40 -9.80 9.99
N GLN A 265 -0.87 -10.30 11.13
CA GLN A 265 -2.29 -10.25 11.45
C GLN A 265 -2.68 -8.81 11.83
N PRO A 266 -3.71 -8.23 11.20
CA PRO A 266 -4.13 -6.87 11.49
C PRO A 266 -4.79 -6.81 12.88
N THR A 267 -4.62 -5.66 13.56
CA THR A 267 -5.26 -5.38 14.85
C THR A 267 -6.78 -5.40 14.74
N ILE A 268 -7.33 -4.93 13.60
CA ILE A 268 -8.74 -5.01 13.26
C ILE A 268 -8.88 -5.80 11.96
N LYS A 269 -9.41 -7.02 12.05
CA LYS A 269 -9.74 -7.83 10.86
C LYS A 269 -10.99 -7.30 10.18
N THR A 270 -11.00 -7.31 8.85
CA THR A 270 -12.18 -6.98 8.05
C THR A 270 -12.30 -7.89 6.84
N ASP A 271 -13.49 -7.98 6.26
CA ASP A 271 -13.68 -8.63 4.97
C ASP A 271 -12.90 -7.92 3.86
N PRO A 272 -12.47 -8.64 2.81
CA PRO A 272 -11.78 -8.05 1.68
C PRO A 272 -12.55 -6.88 1.07
N ASN A 273 -11.83 -5.79 0.77
CA ASN A 273 -12.38 -4.55 0.19
C ASN A 273 -13.32 -3.76 1.10
N LYS A 274 -13.49 -4.15 2.37
CA LYS A 274 -14.28 -3.40 3.36
C LYS A 274 -13.42 -2.55 4.29
N GLU A 275 -12.09 -2.64 4.21
CA GLU A 275 -11.14 -2.01 5.14
C GLU A 275 -11.38 -0.50 5.25
N LEU A 276 -11.38 0.20 4.11
CA LEU A 276 -11.55 1.65 4.04
C LEU A 276 -12.94 2.11 4.51
N ILE A 277 -13.99 1.40 4.09
CA ILE A 277 -15.37 1.74 4.45
C ILE A 277 -15.57 1.56 5.95
N ASN A 278 -15.12 0.43 6.50
CA ASN A 278 -15.26 0.11 7.91
C ASN A 278 -14.50 1.12 8.78
N ILE A 279 -13.26 1.47 8.42
CA ILE A 279 -12.51 2.42 9.24
C ILE A 279 -13.04 3.85 9.12
N HIS A 280 -13.46 4.27 7.93
CA HIS A 280 -14.07 5.58 7.77
C HIS A 280 -15.37 5.67 8.58
N GLN A 281 -16.24 4.64 8.54
CA GLN A 281 -17.43 4.58 9.39
C GLN A 281 -17.08 4.68 10.88
N ARG A 282 -16.06 3.93 11.34
CA ARG A 282 -15.63 3.97 12.74
C ARG A 282 -15.23 5.38 13.16
N LEU A 283 -14.41 6.05 12.35
CA LEU A 283 -13.97 7.42 12.62
C LEU A 283 -15.14 8.43 12.65
N LEU A 284 -16.13 8.27 11.75
CA LEU A 284 -17.33 9.09 11.77
C LEU A 284 -18.17 8.81 13.03
N ASN A 285 -18.36 7.54 13.39
CA ASN A 285 -19.08 7.16 14.60
C ASN A 285 -18.43 7.72 15.86
N ASP A 286 -17.10 7.67 15.97
CA ASP A 286 -16.36 8.26 17.11
C ASP A 286 -16.63 9.78 17.19
N SER A 287 -16.67 10.47 16.04
CA SER A 287 -17.02 11.88 15.95
C SER A 287 -18.48 12.15 16.35
N PHE A 288 -19.41 11.33 15.88
CA PHE A 288 -20.84 11.43 16.22
C PHE A 288 -21.10 11.19 17.71
N ASN A 289 -20.46 10.18 18.29
CA ASN A 289 -20.54 9.85 19.71
C ASN A 289 -20.02 11.01 20.57
N THR A 290 -18.84 11.55 20.22
CA THR A 290 -18.25 12.72 20.92
C THR A 290 -19.18 13.92 20.88
N LYS A 291 -19.89 14.12 19.76
CA LYS A 291 -20.84 15.22 19.56
C LYS A 291 -22.28 14.89 19.99
N LYS A 292 -22.51 13.71 20.60
CA LYS A 292 -23.82 13.24 21.08
C LYS A 292 -24.92 13.22 20.01
N TYR A 293 -24.56 12.88 18.78
CA TYR A 293 -25.54 12.67 17.71
C TYR A 293 -26.41 11.45 18.03
N LYS A 294 -27.70 11.53 17.71
CA LYS A 294 -28.62 10.40 17.82
C LYS A 294 -28.56 9.56 16.55
N LYS A 295 -28.25 8.28 16.70
CA LYS A 295 -28.37 7.32 15.60
C LYS A 295 -29.84 7.04 15.28
N ILE A 296 -30.19 7.04 14.00
CA ILE A 296 -31.49 6.61 13.48
C ILE A 296 -31.32 5.22 12.85
N ASP A 297 -32.41 4.46 12.78
CA ASP A 297 -32.42 3.10 12.25
C ASP A 297 -31.82 3.00 10.84
N ASN A 298 -31.02 1.96 10.63
CA ASN A 298 -30.30 1.78 9.38
C ASN A 298 -31.28 1.53 8.22
N LEU A 299 -31.05 2.16 7.07
CA LEU A 299 -31.76 1.86 5.83
C LEU A 299 -30.95 0.86 5.01
N LYS A 300 -31.44 -0.37 4.86
CA LYS A 300 -30.71 -1.44 4.15
C LYS A 300 -31.30 -1.70 2.77
N ASN A 301 -30.44 -2.11 1.84
CA ASN A 301 -30.80 -2.56 0.49
C ASN A 301 -31.66 -1.56 -0.29
N VAL A 302 -31.39 -0.25 -0.12
CA VAL A 302 -32.14 0.78 -0.84
C VAL A 302 -31.81 0.74 -2.34
N PRO A 303 -32.75 1.09 -3.24
CA PRO A 303 -32.46 1.20 -4.67
C PRO A 303 -31.45 2.32 -4.94
N THR A 304 -30.75 2.25 -6.07
CA THR A 304 -29.78 3.28 -6.49
C THR A 304 -30.44 4.65 -6.75
N THR A 305 -31.75 4.67 -7.03
CA THR A 305 -32.57 5.86 -7.24
C THR A 305 -33.21 6.40 -5.96
N LYS A 306 -32.84 5.88 -4.78
CA LYS A 306 -33.45 6.26 -3.50
C LYS A 306 -33.34 7.77 -3.24
N THR A 307 -34.49 8.40 -3.02
CA THR A 307 -34.60 9.69 -2.32
C THR A 307 -34.91 9.45 -0.85
N PHE A 308 -34.58 10.43 0.00
CA PHE A 308 -34.76 10.33 1.45
C PHE A 308 -35.72 11.40 1.92
N THR A 309 -36.72 11.02 2.70
CA THR A 309 -37.64 11.96 3.33
C THR A 309 -37.28 12.09 4.81
N VAL A 310 -37.14 13.32 5.28
CA VAL A 310 -36.92 13.65 6.69
C VAL A 310 -38.12 14.42 7.18
N GLU A 311 -38.76 13.90 8.21
CA GLU A 311 -39.85 14.56 8.93
C GLU A 311 -39.34 15.13 10.24
N PHE A 312 -39.69 16.39 10.49
CA PHE A 312 -39.36 17.12 11.70
C PHE A 312 -40.58 17.20 12.62
N THR A 313 -40.35 17.18 13.92
CA THR A 313 -41.42 17.25 14.95
C THR A 313 -42.17 18.59 14.98
N GLN A 314 -41.70 19.60 14.23
CA GLN A 314 -42.29 20.93 14.18
C GLN A 314 -42.15 21.52 12.76
N PRO A 315 -42.97 22.50 12.37
CA PRO A 315 -42.80 23.24 11.12
C PRO A 315 -41.44 23.95 11.05
N MET A 316 -40.70 23.74 9.97
CA MET A 316 -39.32 24.19 9.79
C MET A 316 -39.20 25.37 8.82
N ASN A 317 -38.12 26.16 8.93
CA ASN A 317 -37.76 27.11 7.89
C ASN A 317 -36.74 26.48 6.93
N PHE A 318 -37.22 25.94 5.80
CA PHE A 318 -36.35 25.25 4.85
C PHE A 318 -35.62 26.16 3.84
N LYS A 319 -35.90 27.47 3.84
CA LYS A 319 -35.14 28.42 3.01
C LYS A 319 -33.66 28.39 3.37
N ASP A 320 -33.36 28.27 4.66
CA ASP A 320 -32.00 28.24 5.19
C ASP A 320 -31.27 26.92 4.91
N VAL A 321 -32.00 25.81 4.70
CA VAL A 321 -31.37 24.52 4.38
C VAL A 321 -30.59 24.61 3.08
N LYS A 322 -31.15 25.28 2.07
CA LYS A 322 -30.52 25.39 0.73
C LYS A 322 -29.19 26.14 0.76
N THR A 323 -28.99 27.00 1.76
CA THR A 323 -27.76 27.79 1.95
C THR A 323 -26.88 27.24 3.08
N SER A 324 -27.40 26.37 3.95
CA SER A 324 -26.68 25.79 5.10
C SER A 324 -26.06 24.42 4.81
N ARG A 325 -24.97 24.08 5.51
CA ARG A 325 -24.30 22.75 5.45
C ARG A 325 -24.85 21.76 6.48
N THR A 326 -26.11 21.89 6.87
CA THR A 326 -26.69 21.16 8.00
C THR A 326 -27.20 19.77 7.63
N ILE A 327 -27.53 19.50 6.36
CA ILE A 327 -27.94 18.18 5.90
C ILE A 327 -26.94 17.71 4.85
N GLU A 328 -26.33 16.56 5.08
CA GLU A 328 -25.30 16.00 4.20
C GLU A 328 -25.55 14.51 3.99
N LEU A 329 -25.49 14.07 2.74
CA LEU A 329 -25.40 12.65 2.41
C LEU A 329 -23.92 12.35 2.14
N VAL A 330 -23.33 11.40 2.83
CA VAL A 330 -21.90 11.10 2.73
C VAL A 330 -21.70 9.70 2.22
N LYS A 331 -20.82 9.52 1.24
CA LYS A 331 -20.38 8.19 0.82
C LYS A 331 -19.21 7.74 1.69
N LEU A 332 -19.33 6.58 2.33
CA LEU A 332 -18.23 6.00 3.10
C LEU A 332 -17.04 5.65 2.18
N GLY A 333 -15.84 5.76 2.74
CA GLY A 333 -14.59 5.80 1.96
C GLY A 333 -14.46 6.97 0.97
N GLY A 334 -15.33 7.99 1.04
CA GLY A 334 -15.33 9.12 0.11
C GLY A 334 -15.70 10.45 0.77
N VAL A 335 -16.41 11.28 0.01
CA VAL A 335 -16.81 12.65 0.37
C VAL A 335 -18.33 12.80 0.43
N ALA A 336 -18.79 14.01 0.76
CA ALA A 336 -20.19 14.37 0.65
C ALA A 336 -20.69 14.23 -0.80
N VAL A 337 -21.89 13.69 -0.94
CA VAL A 337 -22.65 13.56 -2.19
C VAL A 337 -23.45 14.85 -2.37
N PRO A 338 -23.37 15.51 -3.54
CA PRO A 338 -24.24 16.63 -3.85
C PRO A 338 -25.71 16.19 -3.83
N VAL A 339 -26.54 16.94 -3.10
CA VAL A 339 -27.98 16.70 -2.97
C VAL A 339 -28.75 17.97 -3.30
N THR A 340 -30.00 17.79 -3.72
CA THR A 340 -31.00 18.84 -3.88
C THR A 340 -32.13 18.59 -2.90
N PHE A 341 -32.74 19.67 -2.42
CA PHE A 341 -33.81 19.61 -1.43
C PHE A 341 -35.15 20.04 -2.03
N LYS A 342 -36.20 19.27 -1.78
CA LYS A 342 -37.59 19.61 -2.14
C LYS A 342 -38.46 19.59 -0.88
N GLU A 343 -39.05 20.73 -0.55
CA GLU A 343 -40.04 20.81 0.51
C GLU A 343 -41.31 20.06 0.09
N LYS A 344 -41.77 19.14 0.94
CA LYS A 344 -42.99 18.33 0.70
C LYS A 344 -44.15 18.83 1.56
N ALA A 345 -43.84 19.24 2.78
CA ALA A 345 -44.76 19.86 3.73
C ALA A 345 -43.96 20.81 4.62
N ASN A 346 -44.65 21.62 5.43
CA ASN A 346 -44.00 22.60 6.31
C ASN A 346 -43.03 21.99 7.35
N ASN A 347 -43.10 20.68 7.62
CA ASN A 347 -42.22 19.94 8.53
C ASN A 347 -41.46 18.81 7.82
N THR A 348 -41.57 18.66 6.50
CA THR A 348 -41.06 17.49 5.78
C THR A 348 -40.23 17.90 4.57
N LEU A 349 -39.00 17.39 4.51
CA LEU A 349 -38.04 17.67 3.45
C LEU A 349 -37.66 16.38 2.71
N GLU A 350 -37.74 16.41 1.39
CA GLU A 350 -37.16 15.39 0.51
C GLU A 350 -35.73 15.79 0.12
N ILE A 351 -34.82 14.85 0.27
CA ILE A 351 -33.40 14.94 -0.05
C ILE A 351 -33.15 14.03 -1.24
N ILE A 352 -32.72 14.64 -2.34
CA ILE A 352 -32.57 13.99 -3.65
C ILE A 352 -31.09 13.99 -4.00
N PRO A 353 -30.41 12.82 -4.02
CA PRO A 353 -29.06 12.73 -4.56
C PRO A 353 -29.01 13.24 -6.01
N ASN A 354 -28.08 14.14 -6.32
CA ASN A 354 -27.96 14.70 -7.68
C ASN A 354 -27.49 13.66 -8.71
N LYS A 355 -26.98 12.52 -8.24
CA LYS A 355 -26.63 11.34 -9.03
C LYS A 355 -27.11 10.10 -8.29
N ASN A 356 -27.43 9.05 -9.04
CA ASN A 356 -27.77 7.75 -8.48
C ASN A 356 -26.68 7.26 -7.51
N LEU A 357 -27.12 6.62 -6.42
CA LEU A 357 -26.22 6.00 -5.47
C LEU A 357 -25.48 4.83 -6.13
N GLN A 358 -24.25 4.59 -5.71
CA GLN A 358 -23.45 3.50 -6.26
C GLN A 358 -24.02 2.15 -5.81
N PRO A 359 -24.20 1.18 -6.72
CA PRO A 359 -24.57 -0.19 -6.36
C PRO A 359 -23.61 -0.77 -5.31
N GLY A 360 -24.16 -1.40 -4.27
CA GLY A 360 -23.39 -1.95 -3.15
C GLY A 360 -22.68 -0.90 -2.27
N GLY A 361 -22.92 0.39 -2.53
CA GLY A 361 -22.34 1.50 -1.78
C GLY A 361 -22.90 1.62 -0.36
N SER A 362 -22.11 2.24 0.51
CA SER A 362 -22.50 2.53 1.89
C SER A 362 -22.41 4.03 2.14
N TYR A 363 -23.43 4.58 2.79
CA TYR A 363 -23.62 6.01 2.96
C TYR A 363 -24.07 6.34 4.38
N GLU A 364 -23.89 7.59 4.77
CA GLU A 364 -24.40 8.15 6.01
C GLU A 364 -25.21 9.40 5.67
N LEU A 365 -26.50 9.44 6.05
CA LEU A 365 -27.28 10.67 6.01
C LEU A 365 -27.13 11.37 7.35
N ILE A 366 -26.62 12.60 7.33
CA ILE A 366 -26.26 13.36 8.53
C ILE A 366 -27.14 14.60 8.58
N ILE A 367 -27.80 14.81 9.72
CA ILE A 367 -28.50 16.05 10.04
C ILE A 367 -27.77 16.68 11.22
N ARG A 368 -27.13 17.82 11.00
CA ARG A 368 -26.44 18.57 12.02
C ARG A 368 -27.43 19.40 12.85
N PRO A 369 -27.08 19.71 14.12
CA PRO A 369 -27.72 20.81 14.83
C PRO A 369 -27.63 22.11 14.02
N GLY A 370 -28.55 23.06 14.26
CA GLY A 370 -28.48 24.39 13.66
C GLY A 370 -29.70 24.78 12.83
N LEU A 371 -30.43 23.81 12.28
CA LEU A 371 -31.65 24.10 11.50
C LEU A 371 -32.71 24.79 12.37
N GLN A 372 -33.28 25.88 11.86
CA GLN A 372 -34.27 26.66 12.58
C GLN A 372 -35.69 26.36 12.13
N ASN A 373 -36.61 26.42 13.08
CA ASN A 373 -38.04 26.36 12.82
C ASN A 373 -38.58 27.75 12.42
N THR A 374 -39.85 27.84 12.04
CA THR A 374 -40.48 29.13 11.64
C THR A 374 -40.55 30.17 12.76
N LYS A 375 -40.26 29.77 14.02
CA LYS A 375 -40.20 30.63 15.20
C LYS A 375 -38.76 30.90 15.67
N GLY A 376 -37.76 30.58 14.84
CA GLY A 376 -36.33 30.80 15.14
C GLY A 376 -35.71 29.80 16.15
N ARG A 377 -36.42 28.74 16.55
CA ARG A 377 -35.86 27.71 17.45
C ARG A 377 -35.02 26.72 16.68
N THR A 378 -33.84 26.39 17.22
CA THR A 378 -32.85 25.54 16.57
C THR A 378 -32.96 24.06 16.96
N VAL A 379 -32.79 23.15 15.99
CA VAL A 379 -32.53 21.73 16.22
C VAL A 379 -31.23 21.60 17.02
N LYS A 380 -31.33 21.13 18.27
CA LYS A 380 -30.20 21.06 19.22
C LYS A 380 -29.36 19.80 19.07
N GLN A 381 -29.98 18.68 18.72
CA GLN A 381 -29.31 17.39 18.62
C GLN A 381 -29.22 16.97 17.15
N GLY A 382 -28.01 16.62 16.70
CA GLY A 382 -27.79 16.08 15.38
C GLY A 382 -28.23 14.61 15.31
N THR A 383 -28.53 14.15 14.10
CA THR A 383 -28.84 12.75 13.83
C THR A 383 -27.97 12.20 12.72
N HIS A 384 -27.79 10.88 12.70
CA HIS A 384 -27.16 10.20 11.58
C HIS A 384 -27.86 8.87 11.29
N THR A 385 -27.97 8.54 10.00
CA THR A 385 -28.66 7.35 9.51
C THR A 385 -27.74 6.58 8.56
N PRO A 386 -27.27 5.38 8.95
CA PRO A 386 -26.50 4.53 8.06
C PRO A 386 -27.36 3.94 6.95
N ILE A 387 -26.83 3.90 5.73
CA ILE A 387 -27.54 3.48 4.53
C ILE A 387 -26.69 2.47 3.74
N THR A 388 -27.29 1.34 3.33
CA THR A 388 -26.69 0.43 2.35
C THR A 388 -27.53 0.34 1.09
N VAL A 389 -26.87 0.42 -0.06
CA VAL A 389 -27.49 0.35 -1.39
C VAL A 389 -27.46 -1.09 -1.88
N LYS A 390 -28.53 -1.53 -2.54
CA LYS A 390 -28.60 -2.84 -3.18
C LYS A 390 -27.40 -3.03 -4.13
N SER A 391 -26.75 -4.19 -4.08
CA SER A 391 -25.70 -4.56 -5.03
C SER A 391 -26.26 -4.70 -6.45
N ALA A 392 -25.44 -4.50 -7.47
CA ALA A 392 -25.80 -4.95 -8.81
C ALA A 392 -25.91 -6.47 -8.79
N ASN A 393 -26.98 -7.01 -9.38
CA ASN A 393 -27.12 -8.45 -9.59
C ASN A 393 -26.12 -8.94 -10.61
#